data_AF-A0A6M2EV20-F1
#
_entry.id   AF-A0A6M2EV20-F1
#
_cell.length_a   1.000
_cell.length_b   1.000
_cell.length_c   1.000
_cell.angle_alpha   90.00
_cell.angle_beta   90.00
_cell.angle_gamma   90.00
#
_symmetry.space_group_name_H-M   'P 1'
#
loop_
_entity.id
_entity.type
_entity.pdbx_description
1 polymer ?
#
loop_
_entity_poly.entity_id
_entity_poly.type
_entity_poly.pdbx_seq_one_letter_code
_entity_poly.pdbx_strand_id
1 'polypeptide(L)'
;MCVLVSAEDSNEEVSCTVEEEAGFSEIEGAADSATLVQSNRHEAHYYDFHIVYSASYRVPVLYFRAYCSDGRPLLLNEIEKDLPACSSKVLLETKWTFITQEEHPFLNRPWYKLHPCGTSEWMKLLCLGDEVAAKNGQAIELYLVSWFSVVGQVVGLKTPLEMVKKSV
;
A
#
# COMPACT_ATOMS: atom_id res chain seq x y z
N MET A 1 -2.84 -10.11 6.11
CA MET A 1 -2.25 -9.07 6.97
C MET A 1 -0.78 -8.91 6.63
N CYS A 2 -0.46 -7.92 5.81
CA CYS A 2 0.91 -7.47 5.54
C CYS A 2 1.23 -6.29 6.47
N VAL A 3 2.46 -6.18 6.96
CA VAL A 3 2.88 -5.07 7.80
C VAL A 3 3.80 -4.18 6.97
N LEU A 4 3.44 -2.90 6.82
CA LEU A 4 4.31 -1.87 6.30
C LEU A 4 4.70 -0.97 7.48
N VAL A 5 6.00 -0.69 7.59
CA VAL A 5 6.53 0.24 8.59
C VAL A 5 6.86 1.52 7.85
N SER A 6 6.29 2.65 8.26
CA SER A 6 6.64 3.94 7.66
C SER A 6 8.13 4.21 7.89
N ALA A 7 8.85 4.49 6.81
CA ALA A 7 10.26 4.88 6.88
C ALA A 7 10.33 6.39 7.09
N GLU A 8 10.80 6.82 8.26
CA GLU A 8 11.20 8.21 8.48
C GLU A 8 12.72 8.32 8.29
N ASP A 9 13.15 9.27 7.44
CA ASP A 9 14.54 9.63 7.19
C ASP A 9 15.18 10.16 8.49
N SER A 10 16.10 9.39 9.07
CA SER A 10 16.90 9.83 10.22
C SER A 10 18.07 10.70 9.74
N ASN A 11 17.88 12.02 9.69
CA ASN A 11 19.00 12.95 9.70
C ASN A 11 19.25 13.43 11.14
N GLU A 12 20.13 12.71 11.81
CA GLU A 12 20.85 13.20 12.98
C GLU A 12 21.80 14.32 12.54
N GLU A 13 21.53 15.57 12.92
CA GLU A 13 22.58 16.57 13.05
C GLU A 13 22.57 17.15 14.47
N VAL A 14 23.46 16.58 15.28
CA VAL A 14 23.97 17.17 16.50
C VAL A 14 24.71 18.46 16.14
N SER A 15 24.31 19.59 16.73
CA SER A 15 25.28 20.66 16.98
C SER A 15 24.98 21.35 18.30
N CYS A 16 25.99 21.34 19.17
CA CYS A 16 26.02 22.07 20.43
C CYS A 16 26.58 23.47 20.17
N THR A 17 25.88 24.51 20.63
CA THR A 17 26.52 25.79 21.00
C THR A 17 25.80 26.37 22.22
N VAL A 18 26.58 26.48 23.29
CA VAL A 18 26.28 27.18 24.55
C VAL A 18 26.32 28.68 24.29
N GLU A 19 25.38 29.46 24.85
CA GLU A 19 25.65 30.73 25.56
C GLU A 19 24.53 30.99 26.60
N GLU A 20 24.94 31.37 27.81
CA GLU A 20 24.11 31.80 28.95
C GLU A 20 23.52 33.20 28.72
N GLU A 21 22.37 33.50 29.35
CA GLU A 21 22.20 34.69 30.20
C GLU A 21 20.85 34.63 30.97
N ALA A 22 20.85 35.23 32.16
CA ALA A 22 19.98 34.93 33.29
C ALA A 22 18.59 35.62 33.30
N GLY A 23 17.62 35.01 34.00
CA GLY A 23 16.36 35.66 34.38
C GLY A 23 15.42 34.77 35.22
N PHE A 24 15.28 35.09 36.51
CA PHE A 24 14.50 34.38 37.53
C PHE A 24 12.99 34.69 37.47
N SER A 25 12.12 33.66 37.51
CA SER A 25 10.87 33.68 38.30
C SER A 25 10.26 32.28 38.43
N GLU A 26 9.97 31.89 39.67
CA GLU A 26 9.25 30.68 40.06
C GLU A 26 7.76 30.79 39.69
N ILE A 27 7.23 29.80 38.97
CA ILE A 27 5.83 29.37 39.12
C ILE A 27 5.83 27.84 39.12
N GLU A 28 5.57 27.28 40.30
CA GLU A 28 5.19 25.89 40.48
C GLU A 28 3.90 25.61 39.69
N GLY A 29 4.03 24.79 38.66
CA GLY A 29 2.94 24.00 38.12
C GLY A 29 3.52 22.63 37.87
N ALA A 30 3.35 21.71 38.81
CA ALA A 30 3.71 20.31 38.61
C ALA A 30 2.86 19.80 37.43
N ALA A 31 3.44 19.82 36.23
CA ALA A 31 2.86 19.23 35.05
C ALA A 31 2.74 17.74 35.35
N ASP A 32 1.50 17.28 35.51
CA ASP A 32 1.17 15.87 35.64
C ASP A 32 1.56 15.15 34.34
N SER A 33 2.81 14.69 34.30
CA SER A 33 3.41 13.92 33.22
C SER A 33 2.99 12.43 33.28
N ALA A 34 1.93 12.08 34.02
CA ALA A 34 1.51 10.68 34.18
C ALA A 34 0.91 10.04 32.91
N THR A 35 0.70 10.80 31.83
CA THR A 35 0.00 10.30 30.62
C THR A 35 0.75 10.52 29.31
N LEU A 36 2.00 10.99 29.32
CA LEU A 36 2.80 11.11 28.10
C LEU A 36 3.66 9.86 27.90
N VAL A 37 3.01 8.76 27.49
CA VAL A 37 3.75 7.69 26.81
C VAL A 37 4.10 8.21 25.42
N GLN A 38 5.20 8.95 25.31
CA GLN A 38 5.89 9.13 24.02
C GLN A 38 6.50 7.78 23.66
N SER A 39 5.65 6.86 23.21
CA SER A 39 6.12 5.69 22.52
C SER A 39 6.67 6.16 21.19
N ASN A 40 7.98 6.29 21.11
CA ASN A 40 8.75 6.28 19.87
C ASN A 40 8.64 4.89 19.21
N ARG A 41 7.41 4.40 19.08
CA ARG A 41 7.05 3.18 18.37
C ARG A 41 6.88 3.66 16.94
N HIS A 42 7.78 3.21 16.07
CA HIS A 42 7.50 3.22 14.64
C HIS A 42 6.07 2.75 14.44
N GLU A 43 5.22 3.64 13.94
CA GLU A 43 3.80 3.36 13.77
C GLU A 43 3.67 2.30 12.68
N ALA A 44 3.39 1.06 13.09
CA ALA A 44 3.23 -0.04 12.15
C ALA A 44 1.82 0.04 11.55
N HIS A 45 1.76 0.02 10.21
CA HIS A 45 0.52 -0.02 9.46
C HIS A 45 0.26 -1.44 8.96
N TYR A 46 -0.97 -1.90 9.14
CA TYR A 46 -1.41 -3.24 8.77
C TYR A 46 -2.32 -3.17 7.57
N TYR A 47 -2.10 -4.04 6.58
CA TYR A 47 -2.85 -4.07 5.34
C TYR A 47 -3.54 -5.42 5.12
N ASP A 48 -4.81 -5.34 4.76
CA ASP A 48 -5.60 -6.42 4.20
C ASP A 48 -5.75 -6.21 2.70
N PHE A 49 -5.50 -7.27 1.92
CA PHE A 49 -5.62 -7.26 0.46
C PHE A 49 -6.55 -8.39 0.03
N HIS A 50 -7.59 -8.06 -0.71
CA HIS A 50 -8.52 -9.01 -1.30
C HIS A 50 -8.51 -8.88 -2.82
N ILE A 51 -8.39 -10.01 -3.51
CA ILE A 51 -8.53 -10.08 -4.97
C ILE A 51 -9.93 -10.62 -5.25
N VAL A 52 -10.75 -9.83 -5.93
CA VAL A 52 -12.14 -10.18 -6.27
C VAL A 52 -12.32 -10.12 -7.77
N TYR A 53 -12.95 -11.13 -8.34
CA TYR A 53 -13.30 -11.12 -9.76
C TYR A 53 -14.49 -10.19 -10.03
N SER A 54 -14.29 -9.19 -10.89
CA SER A 54 -15.36 -8.32 -11.34
C SER A 54 -16.03 -8.92 -12.58
N ALA A 55 -17.30 -9.33 -12.46
CA ALA A 55 -18.07 -9.88 -13.58
C ALA A 55 -18.26 -8.87 -14.73
N SER A 56 -18.47 -7.59 -14.42
CA SER A 56 -18.73 -6.54 -15.41
C SER A 56 -17.52 -6.27 -16.31
N TYR A 57 -16.34 -6.18 -15.69
CA TYR A 57 -15.07 -5.94 -16.40
C TYR A 57 -14.34 -7.21 -16.84
N ARG A 58 -14.76 -8.38 -16.32
CA ARG A 58 -14.14 -9.69 -16.57
C ARG A 58 -12.65 -9.76 -16.23
N VAL A 59 -12.26 -9.11 -15.14
CA VAL A 59 -10.87 -9.04 -14.64
C VAL A 59 -10.84 -9.17 -13.12
N PRO A 60 -9.72 -9.63 -12.53
CA PRO A 60 -9.46 -9.49 -11.10
C PRO A 60 -9.33 -8.01 -10.71
N VAL A 61 -9.82 -7.70 -9.51
CA VAL A 61 -9.83 -6.37 -8.91
C VAL A 61 -9.22 -6.46 -7.52
N LEU A 62 -8.28 -5.55 -7.23
CA LEU A 62 -7.68 -5.47 -5.91
C LEU A 62 -8.49 -4.51 -5.02
N TYR A 63 -8.96 -5.05 -3.90
CA TYR A 63 -9.46 -4.29 -2.77
C TYR A 63 -8.42 -4.31 -1.65
N PHE A 64 -8.25 -3.19 -0.97
CA PHE A 64 -7.39 -3.13 0.19
C PHE A 64 -7.93 -2.21 1.28
N ARG A 65 -7.50 -2.47 2.51
CA ARG A 65 -7.79 -1.65 3.67
C ARG A 65 -6.57 -1.66 4.57
N ALA A 66 -6.30 -0.52 5.21
CA ALA A 66 -5.16 -0.37 6.08
C ALA A 66 -5.56 0.17 7.44
N TYR A 67 -4.77 -0.14 8.45
CA TYR A 67 -5.05 0.19 9.85
C TYR A 67 -3.76 0.55 10.58
N CYS A 68 -3.84 1.52 11.48
CA CYS A 68 -2.82 1.79 12.47
C CYS A 68 -2.73 0.65 13.48
N SER A 69 -1.64 0.65 14.25
CA SER A 69 -1.42 -0.32 15.33
C SER A 69 -2.44 -0.27 16.47
N ASP A 70 -3.16 0.83 16.60
CA ASP A 70 -4.30 1.02 17.51
C ASP A 70 -5.64 0.49 16.95
N GLY A 71 -5.64 -0.01 15.70
CA GLY A 71 -6.82 -0.51 15.00
C GLY A 71 -7.64 0.55 14.25
N ARG A 72 -7.25 1.83 14.29
CA ARG A 72 -7.89 2.90 13.52
C ARG A 72 -7.66 2.67 12.02
N PRO A 73 -8.70 2.75 11.17
CA PRO A 73 -8.51 2.65 9.72
C PRO A 73 -7.75 3.87 9.19
N LEU A 74 -6.81 3.63 8.28
CA LEU A 74 -6.06 4.69 7.60
C LEU A 74 -6.90 5.35 6.49
N LEU A 75 -6.69 6.64 6.33
CA LEU A 75 -7.18 7.44 5.22
C LEU A 75 -6.27 7.29 3.99
N LEU A 76 -6.78 7.65 2.81
CA LEU A 76 -6.04 7.50 1.55
C LEU A 76 -4.72 8.28 1.54
N ASN A 77 -4.70 9.49 2.09
CA ASN A 77 -3.50 10.32 2.19
C ASN A 77 -2.44 9.74 3.15
N GLU A 78 -2.83 8.96 4.14
CA GLU A 78 -1.89 8.22 5.00
C GLU A 78 -1.33 7.03 4.23
N ILE A 79 -2.19 6.27 3.54
CA ILE A 79 -1.78 5.13 2.72
C ILE A 79 -0.82 5.54 1.59
N GLU A 80 -1.09 6.66 0.92
CA GLU A 80 -0.23 7.19 -0.15
C GLU A 80 1.21 7.46 0.30
N LYS A 81 1.43 7.74 1.59
CA LYS A 81 2.78 7.92 2.15
C LYS A 81 3.52 6.59 2.31
N ASP A 82 2.80 5.50 2.51
CA ASP A 82 3.37 4.15 2.62
C ASP A 82 3.61 3.50 1.26
N LEU A 83 3.00 4.03 0.20
CA LEU A 83 3.20 3.49 -1.14
C LEU A 83 4.60 3.85 -1.66
N PRO A 84 5.25 2.97 -2.45
CA PRO A 84 6.56 3.25 -3.03
C PRO A 84 6.55 4.55 -3.84
N ALA A 85 7.62 5.36 -3.84
CA ALA A 85 7.65 6.62 -4.61
C ALA A 85 7.37 6.46 -6.12
N CYS A 86 7.60 5.27 -6.68
CA CYS A 86 7.24 4.94 -8.07
C CYS A 86 5.73 4.73 -8.27
N SER A 87 4.97 4.33 -7.25
CA SER A 87 3.53 4.12 -7.33
C SER A 87 2.81 5.43 -7.64
N SER A 88 3.21 6.54 -7.02
CA SER A 88 2.57 7.85 -7.25
C SER A 88 2.73 8.29 -8.70
N LYS A 89 3.90 8.05 -9.32
CA LYS A 89 4.09 8.30 -10.75
C LYS A 89 3.21 7.38 -11.59
N VAL A 90 3.15 6.09 -11.29
CA VAL A 90 2.28 5.15 -12.03
C VAL A 90 0.80 5.53 -11.88
N LEU A 91 0.33 5.83 -10.68
CA LEU A 91 -1.06 6.25 -10.41
C LEU A 91 -1.41 7.58 -11.09
N LEU A 92 -0.48 8.53 -11.16
CA LEU A 92 -0.70 9.84 -11.80
C LEU A 92 -0.56 9.80 -13.32
N GLU A 93 0.40 9.04 -13.85
CA GLU A 93 0.70 8.97 -15.29
C GLU A 93 -0.19 7.97 -16.02
N THR A 94 -0.67 6.92 -15.33
CA THR A 94 -1.57 5.94 -15.94
C THR A 94 -3.02 6.27 -15.66
N LYS A 95 -3.76 6.63 -16.73
CA LYS A 95 -5.21 6.84 -16.71
C LYS A 95 -6.05 5.62 -16.26
N TRP A 96 -5.39 4.50 -15.96
CA TRP A 96 -5.96 3.18 -15.80
C TRP A 96 -5.79 2.62 -14.39
N THR A 97 -4.96 3.25 -13.54
CA THR A 97 -4.82 2.84 -12.15
C THR A 97 -5.05 4.04 -11.25
N PHE A 98 -6.29 4.22 -10.80
CA PHE A 98 -6.61 5.14 -9.74
C PHE A 98 -7.31 4.39 -8.60
N ILE A 99 -7.09 4.87 -7.38
CA ILE A 99 -7.69 4.34 -6.18
C ILE A 99 -9.05 5.03 -5.98
N THR A 100 -10.09 4.24 -5.78
CA THR A 100 -11.42 4.71 -5.40
C THR A 100 -11.85 4.05 -4.08
N GLN A 101 -12.81 4.64 -3.38
CA GLN A 101 -13.42 4.04 -2.20
C GLN A 101 -14.80 3.49 -2.55
N GLU A 102 -15.02 2.20 -2.35
CA GLU A 102 -16.28 1.51 -2.62
C GLU A 102 -16.62 0.53 -1.50
N GLU A 103 -17.88 0.11 -1.42
CA GLU A 103 -18.29 -0.97 -0.53
C GLU A 103 -17.74 -2.31 -1.02
N HIS A 104 -17.15 -3.10 -0.12
CA HIS A 104 -16.61 -4.41 -0.48
C HIS A 104 -17.75 -5.40 -0.79
N PRO A 105 -17.71 -6.11 -1.94
CA PRO A 105 -18.84 -6.91 -2.44
C PRO A 105 -19.40 -7.97 -1.48
N PHE A 106 -18.57 -8.43 -0.55
CA PHE A 106 -18.91 -9.51 0.40
C PHE A 106 -18.91 -9.10 1.88
N LEU A 107 -18.49 -7.87 2.22
CA LEU A 107 -18.20 -7.48 3.62
C LEU A 107 -18.97 -6.25 4.10
N ASN A 108 -19.83 -5.68 3.26
CA ASN A 108 -20.74 -4.57 3.58
C ASN A 108 -20.09 -3.42 4.36
N ARG A 109 -18.87 -3.04 3.95
CA ARG A 109 -18.07 -1.99 4.58
C ARG A 109 -17.15 -1.33 3.55
N PRO A 110 -16.72 -0.08 3.76
CA PRO A 110 -15.89 0.62 2.78
C PRO A 110 -14.47 0.05 2.73
N TRP A 111 -13.98 -0.13 1.51
CA TRP A 111 -12.62 -0.53 1.17
C TRP A 111 -12.09 0.38 0.07
N TYR A 112 -10.77 0.51 -0.01
CA TYR A 112 -10.13 1.07 -1.19
C TYR A 112 -10.06 0.02 -2.29
N LYS A 113 -10.23 0.45 -3.52
CA LYS A 113 -10.31 -0.38 -4.72
C LYS A 113 -9.46 0.24 -5.80
N LEU A 114 -8.60 -0.56 -6.42
CA LEU A 114 -7.99 -0.17 -7.69
C LEU A 114 -9.01 -0.34 -8.80
N HIS A 115 -9.36 0.77 -9.46
CA HIS A 115 -10.41 0.73 -10.47
C HIS A 115 -9.99 -0.15 -11.67
N PRO A 116 -10.84 -1.09 -12.13
CA PRO A 116 -10.46 -2.06 -13.16
C PRO A 116 -10.46 -1.53 -14.60
N CYS A 117 -10.61 -0.22 -14.81
CA CYS A 117 -10.66 0.32 -16.18
C CYS A 117 -9.31 0.09 -16.88
N GLY A 118 -9.34 -0.40 -18.12
CA GLY A 118 -8.12 -0.65 -18.89
C GLY A 118 -7.30 -1.87 -18.46
N THR A 119 -7.65 -2.54 -17.36
CA THR A 119 -6.98 -3.78 -16.94
C THR A 119 -7.09 -4.85 -18.02
N SER A 120 -8.24 -4.97 -18.68
CA SER A 120 -8.45 -5.92 -19.78
C SER A 120 -7.55 -5.66 -20.98
N GLU A 121 -7.43 -4.41 -21.41
CA GLU A 121 -6.62 -3.99 -22.55
C GLU A 121 -5.15 -4.23 -22.27
N TRP A 122 -4.70 -3.88 -21.07
CA TRP A 122 -3.32 -4.06 -20.66
C TRP A 122 -2.95 -5.53 -20.47
N MET A 123 -3.83 -6.33 -19.86
CA MET A 123 -3.62 -7.77 -19.73
C MET A 123 -3.56 -8.48 -21.09
N LYS A 124 -4.35 -8.03 -22.07
CA LYS A 124 -4.20 -8.52 -23.44
C LYS A 124 -2.78 -8.30 -23.92
N LEU A 125 -2.25 -7.07 -23.82
CA LEU A 125 -0.89 -6.72 -24.25
C LEU A 125 0.20 -7.57 -23.58
N LEU A 126 0.09 -7.81 -22.27
CA LEU A 126 1.04 -8.66 -21.56
C LEU A 126 0.95 -10.14 -21.96
N CYS A 127 -0.25 -10.62 -22.24
CA CYS A 127 -0.49 -12.02 -22.61
C CYS A 127 -0.40 -12.24 -24.13
N LEU A 128 -0.05 -11.21 -24.94
CA LEU A 128 0.15 -11.33 -26.38
C LEU A 128 1.39 -12.19 -26.64
N GLY A 129 1.19 -13.48 -26.91
CA GLY A 129 2.24 -14.34 -27.47
C GLY A 129 2.28 -15.76 -26.93
N ASP A 130 1.54 -16.08 -25.87
CA ASP A 130 1.69 -17.37 -25.20
C ASP A 130 0.62 -18.41 -25.59
N GLU A 131 0.61 -18.72 -26.90
CA GLU A 131 -0.15 -19.85 -27.47
C GLU A 131 0.27 -21.20 -26.85
N VAL A 132 1.45 -21.26 -26.21
CA VAL A 132 2.03 -22.45 -25.58
C VAL A 132 1.45 -22.65 -24.19
N ALA A 133 1.33 -21.60 -23.38
CA ALA A 133 0.65 -21.62 -22.09
C ALA A 133 -0.82 -22.03 -22.16
N ALA A 134 -1.53 -21.59 -23.20
CA ALA A 134 -2.92 -21.97 -23.45
C ALA A 134 -3.08 -23.48 -23.67
N LYS A 135 -2.07 -24.14 -24.27
CA LYS A 135 -2.06 -25.59 -24.53
C LYS A 135 -1.69 -26.41 -23.30
N ASN A 136 -0.92 -25.84 -22.38
CA ASN A 136 -0.45 -26.52 -21.17
C ASN A 136 -1.40 -26.36 -19.96
N GLY A 137 -2.55 -25.70 -20.13
CA GLY A 137 -3.54 -25.48 -19.06
C GLY A 137 -3.12 -24.42 -18.02
N GLN A 138 -2.01 -23.71 -18.22
CA GLN A 138 -1.46 -22.73 -17.28
C GLN A 138 -1.86 -21.28 -17.56
N ALA A 139 -2.74 -21.05 -18.56
CA ALA A 139 -3.14 -19.71 -18.99
C ALA A 139 -3.68 -18.83 -17.84
N ILE A 140 -4.41 -19.43 -16.89
CA ILE A 140 -4.98 -18.69 -15.75
C ILE A 140 -3.89 -18.29 -14.75
N GLU A 141 -2.95 -19.18 -14.46
CA GLU A 141 -1.84 -18.90 -13.53
C GLU A 141 -0.97 -17.77 -14.08
N LEU A 142 -0.60 -17.86 -15.36
CA LEU A 142 0.15 -16.83 -16.06
C LEU A 142 -0.60 -15.50 -16.10
N TYR A 143 -1.91 -15.52 -16.34
CA TYR A 143 -2.73 -14.32 -16.30
C TYR A 143 -2.69 -13.68 -14.90
N LEU A 144 -2.89 -14.46 -13.83
CA LEU A 144 -2.90 -13.93 -12.46
C LEU A 144 -1.52 -13.42 -12.03
N VAL A 145 -0.45 -14.14 -12.36
CA VAL A 145 0.93 -13.73 -12.09
C VAL A 145 1.28 -12.45 -12.84
N SER A 146 0.93 -12.37 -14.12
CA SER A 146 1.16 -11.20 -14.96
C SER A 146 0.39 -9.98 -14.43
N TRP A 147 -0.88 -10.17 -14.08
CA TRP A 147 -1.70 -9.13 -13.47
C TRP A 147 -1.11 -8.64 -12.14
N PHE A 148 -0.78 -9.57 -11.25
CA PHE A 148 -0.25 -9.25 -9.92
C PHE A 148 1.14 -8.59 -9.99
N SER A 149 1.94 -8.93 -11.00
CA SER A 149 3.26 -8.32 -11.23
C SER A 149 3.22 -6.81 -11.36
N VAL A 150 2.11 -6.23 -11.82
CA VAL A 150 1.96 -4.78 -11.95
C VAL A 150 1.06 -4.22 -10.88
N VAL A 151 -0.09 -4.84 -10.63
CA VAL A 151 -1.00 -4.35 -9.58
C VAL A 151 -0.36 -4.40 -8.20
N GLY A 152 0.45 -5.43 -7.91
CA GLY A 152 1.17 -5.54 -6.65
C GLY A 152 2.13 -4.38 -6.43
N GLN A 153 2.88 -3.97 -7.46
CA GLN A 153 3.85 -2.87 -7.34
C GLN A 153 3.19 -1.54 -6.97
N VAL A 154 1.99 -1.28 -7.47
CA VAL A 154 1.21 -0.06 -7.16
C VAL A 154 0.90 0.04 -5.66
N VAL A 155 0.65 -1.10 -5.01
CA VAL A 155 0.33 -1.16 -3.58
C VAL A 155 1.51 -1.60 -2.70
N GLY A 156 2.74 -1.57 -3.23
CA GLY A 156 3.94 -1.95 -2.49
C GLY A 156 4.12 -3.45 -2.25
N LEU A 157 3.33 -4.30 -2.91
CA LEU A 157 3.49 -5.75 -2.88
C LEU A 157 4.50 -6.21 -3.92
N LYS A 158 5.43 -7.08 -3.51
CA LYS A 158 6.40 -7.71 -4.41
C LYS A 158 5.90 -9.08 -4.83
N THR A 159 5.98 -9.41 -6.11
CA THR A 159 5.70 -10.76 -6.62
C THR A 159 6.87 -11.68 -6.29
N PRO A 160 6.66 -12.77 -5.52
CA PRO A 160 7.71 -13.75 -5.26
C PRO A 160 8.21 -14.39 -6.57
N LEU A 161 9.53 -14.48 -6.73
CA LEU A 161 10.16 -15.03 -7.95
C LEU A 161 9.70 -16.47 -8.26
N GLU A 162 9.37 -17.25 -7.24
CA GLU A 162 8.88 -18.63 -7.39
C GLU A 162 7.55 -18.72 -8.15
N MET A 163 6.72 -17.66 -8.12
CA MET A 163 5.49 -17.61 -8.91
C MET A 163 5.78 -17.40 -10.40
N VAL A 164 6.88 -16.72 -10.74
CA VAL A 164 7.27 -16.48 -12.13
C VAL A 164 7.95 -17.71 -12.72
N LYS A 165 8.79 -18.40 -11.95
CA LYS A 165 9.55 -19.58 -12.41
C LYS A 165 8.71 -20.82 -12.70
N LYS A 166 7.57 -21.01 -12.02
CA LYS A 166 6.66 -22.14 -12.27
C LYS A 166 5.83 -21.97 -13.54
N SER A 167 5.80 -20.76 -14.09
CA SER A 167 4.92 -20.36 -15.18
C SER A 167 5.63 -20.30 -16.54
N VAL A 168 6.96 -20.50 -16.58
CA VAL A 168 7.82 -20.52 -17.79
C VAL A 168 8.32 -21.94 -18.00
#